data_AF-A0A5N6U114-F1
#
_entry.id   AF-A0A5N6U114-F1
#
_cell.length_a   1.000
_cell.length_b   1.000
_cell.length_c   1.000
_cell.angle_alpha   90.00
_cell.angle_beta   90.00
_cell.angle_gamma   90.00
#
_symmetry.space_group_name_H-M   'P 1'
#
loop_
_entity.id
_entity.type
_entity.pdbx_description
1 polymer ?
#
loop_
_entity_poly.entity_id
_entity_poly.type
_entity_poly.pdbx_seq_one_letter_code
_entity_poly.pdbx_strand_id
1 'polypeptide(L)'
;MESTPLESLPAELRIQILLNCPDLKSVQSIVQASTAYELTYKRIEHELLLNLLNANYDGLVDMVDAVTAIRSSGLYAFDPAHKENIYALLDCWRRSEEICRLQLPSAGYRIEMPNTDEILKLLDLHDIAKYFLDDYSRSALCPVWMNSTRWNSEVLPLSLSIIEKRRFMRGFYRLQIYANIFGHIEYPVHKDHDRIDNNWLDKTFTMEEAWRVLFSPMAPWEIAELGCVWRHIYDKIEPLYTEIADNLMQYRMNQIGFPEEITLPADCIQLDPDDLHQNDLEILPALVATGSTFCFEFIRLESFLDRRDLILSNGRQCVWCFPEICLAADPSHMPLLHPAEQFNFGRDRQGMIGFLETLPPTKRPNLAFSRYWIYDDYPESPVFESYFQMQMGQHLWKWGYAIWEDERLHVWDAPQEYPNP
;
A
#
# COMPACT_ATOMS: atom_id res chain seq x y z
N MET A 1 40.20 35.83 -6.41
CA MET A 1 38.95 35.03 -6.37
C MET A 1 38.23 35.46 -5.11
N GLU A 2 37.22 36.33 -5.25
CA GLU A 2 36.37 36.70 -4.13
C GLU A 2 35.56 35.47 -3.73
N SER A 3 35.69 35.00 -2.48
CA SER A 3 34.82 33.96 -1.96
C SER A 3 33.39 34.49 -2.02
N THR A 4 32.47 33.76 -2.64
CA THR A 4 31.06 34.11 -2.61
C THR A 4 30.60 34.25 -1.15
N PRO A 5 29.74 35.22 -0.81
CA PRO A 5 29.35 35.49 0.58
C PRO A 5 28.79 34.25 1.30
N LEU A 6 28.21 33.31 0.55
CA LEU A 6 27.73 32.01 1.02
C LEU A 6 28.84 31.08 1.55
N GLU A 7 30.05 31.13 0.99
CA GLU A 7 31.18 30.30 1.44
C GLU A 7 31.83 30.84 2.72
N SER A 8 31.67 32.14 2.97
CA SER A 8 32.18 32.81 4.17
C SER A 8 31.33 32.59 5.41
N LEU A 9 30.15 31.95 5.27
CA LEU A 9 29.25 31.71 6.39
C LEU A 9 29.86 30.71 7.40
N PRO A 10 29.72 30.99 8.72
CA PRO A 10 29.98 30.03 9.78
C PRO A 10 29.29 28.69 9.54
N ALA A 11 29.89 27.60 10.04
CA ALA A 11 29.37 26.25 9.82
C ALA A 11 27.94 26.10 10.37
N GLU A 12 27.64 26.74 11.49
CA GLU A 12 26.34 26.74 12.16
C GLU A 12 25.25 27.37 11.27
N LEU A 13 25.57 28.48 10.59
CA LEU A 13 24.63 29.14 9.68
C LEU A 13 24.41 28.30 8.42
N ARG A 14 25.44 27.63 7.90
CA ARG A 14 25.29 26.67 6.79
C ARG A 14 24.43 25.48 7.17
N ILE A 15 24.59 24.94 8.38
CA ILE A 15 23.73 23.87 8.92
C ILE A 15 22.29 24.33 8.96
N GLN A 16 22.02 25.50 9.54
CA GLN A 16 20.65 26.03 9.63
C GLN A 16 20.02 26.25 8.25
N ILE A 17 20.77 26.76 7.26
CA ILE A 17 20.27 26.91 5.89
C ILE A 17 19.88 25.55 5.31
N LEU A 18 20.74 24.54 5.45
CA LEU A 18 20.49 23.19 4.94
C LEU A 18 19.29 22.51 5.64
N LEU A 19 19.14 22.68 6.96
CA LEU A 19 18.03 22.12 7.74
C LEU A 19 16.67 22.78 7.45
N ASN A 20 16.66 23.99 6.88
CA ASN A 20 15.44 24.71 6.50
C ASN A 20 15.10 24.58 5.00
N CYS A 21 15.82 23.73 4.26
CA CYS A 21 15.46 23.44 2.88
C CYS A 21 14.10 22.71 2.83
N PRO A 22 13.23 23.04 1.85
CA PRO A 22 11.89 22.45 1.77
C PRO A 22 11.90 21.02 1.19
N ASP A 23 12.90 20.67 0.39
CA ASP A 23 12.96 19.39 -0.32
C ASP A 23 14.39 18.97 -0.67
N LEU A 24 14.54 17.71 -1.10
CA LEU A 24 15.82 17.12 -1.48
C LEU A 24 16.45 17.83 -2.69
N LYS A 25 15.65 18.33 -3.64
CA LYS A 25 16.14 19.04 -4.85
C LYS A 25 16.82 20.35 -4.47
N SER A 26 16.26 21.07 -3.50
CA SER A 26 16.81 22.31 -2.95
C SER A 26 18.13 22.05 -2.24
N VAL A 27 18.20 20.97 -1.44
CA VAL A 27 19.45 20.54 -0.81
C VAL A 27 20.51 20.18 -1.85
N GLN A 28 20.17 19.36 -2.84
CA GLN A 28 21.08 18.98 -3.93
C GLN A 28 21.59 20.22 -4.69
N SER A 29 20.71 21.18 -4.98
CA SER A 29 21.09 22.42 -5.68
C SER A 29 22.11 23.24 -4.88
N ILE A 30 21.94 23.37 -3.56
CA ILE A 30 22.86 24.10 -2.68
C ILE A 30 24.19 23.35 -2.53
N VAL A 31 24.14 22.03 -2.35
CA VAL A 31 25.33 21.17 -2.22
C VAL A 31 26.17 21.19 -3.49
N GLN A 32 25.55 21.13 -4.65
CA GLN A 32 26.24 21.20 -5.95
C GLN A 32 26.82 22.59 -6.23
N ALA A 33 26.21 23.65 -5.68
CA ALA A 33 26.66 25.02 -5.91
C ALA A 33 27.88 25.43 -5.07
N SER A 34 28.24 24.71 -4.00
CA SER A 34 29.38 25.07 -3.15
C SER A 34 29.99 23.88 -2.39
N THR A 35 31.32 23.74 -2.49
CA THR A 35 32.10 22.75 -1.72
C THR A 35 31.98 22.96 -0.20
N ALA A 36 31.79 24.21 0.26
CA ALA A 36 31.60 24.50 1.66
C ALA A 36 30.28 23.90 2.18
N TYR A 37 29.22 23.90 1.36
CA TYR A 37 27.95 23.25 1.68
C TYR A 37 27.99 21.74 1.50
N GLU A 38 28.73 21.22 0.52
CA GLU A 38 28.97 19.78 0.38
C GLU A 38 29.65 19.20 1.63
N LEU A 39 30.67 19.87 2.16
CA LEU A 39 31.34 19.45 3.39
C LEU A 39 30.44 19.56 4.62
N THR A 40 29.58 20.58 4.68
CA THR A 40 28.60 20.71 5.77
C THR A 40 27.53 19.62 5.67
N TYR A 41 26.97 19.38 4.49
CA TYR A 41 26.00 18.31 4.23
C TYR A 41 26.53 16.96 4.68
N LYS A 42 27.75 16.58 4.29
CA LYS A 42 28.38 15.31 4.70
C LYS A 42 28.50 15.13 6.22
N ARG A 43 28.48 16.22 7.01
CA ARG A 43 28.52 16.17 8.48
C ARG A 43 27.15 15.99 9.13
N ILE A 44 26.08 16.44 8.46
CA ILE A 44 24.71 16.46 9.01
C ILE A 44 23.73 15.65 8.17
N GLU A 45 24.22 14.88 7.19
CA GLU A 45 23.42 14.22 6.16
C GLU A 45 22.24 13.44 6.75
N HIS A 46 22.51 12.58 7.73
CA HIS A 46 21.48 11.78 8.38
C HIS A 46 20.42 12.64 9.08
N GLU A 47 20.85 13.61 9.88
CA GLU A 47 19.94 14.52 10.61
C GLU A 47 19.09 15.36 9.65
N LEU A 48 19.70 15.86 8.58
CA LEU A 48 19.02 16.65 7.56
C LEU A 48 17.97 15.81 6.83
N LEU A 49 18.33 14.62 6.36
CA LEU A 49 17.41 13.77 5.62
C LEU A 49 16.26 13.31 6.51
N LEU A 50 16.55 12.99 7.78
CA LEU A 50 15.51 12.65 8.76
C LEU A 50 14.57 13.84 9.02
N ASN A 51 15.10 15.05 9.10
CA ASN A 51 14.28 16.26 9.26
C ASN A 51 13.39 16.51 8.04
N LEU A 52 13.90 16.33 6.82
CA LEU A 52 13.10 16.38 5.60
C LEU A 52 12.00 15.31 5.58
N LEU A 53 12.33 14.08 5.98
CA LEU A 53 11.36 12.98 6.04
C LEU A 53 10.23 13.29 7.03
N ASN A 54 10.57 13.73 8.25
CA ASN A 54 9.58 14.08 9.26
C ASN A 54 8.69 15.26 8.82
N ALA A 55 9.28 16.27 8.16
CA ALA A 55 8.53 17.38 7.59
C ALA A 55 7.59 16.92 6.47
N ASN A 56 8.04 16.02 5.61
CA ASN A 56 7.21 15.46 4.53
C ASN A 56 6.06 14.59 5.06
N TYR A 57 6.32 13.81 6.12
CA TYR A 57 5.31 12.96 6.75
C TYR A 57 4.21 13.76 7.45
N ASP A 58 4.53 14.95 7.99
CA ASP A 58 3.57 15.86 8.63
C ASP A 58 2.67 15.16 9.69
N GLY A 59 3.23 14.19 10.41
CA GLY A 59 2.50 13.37 11.39
C GLY A 59 1.43 12.43 10.81
N LEU A 60 1.35 12.28 9.49
CA LEU A 60 0.39 11.41 8.79
C LEU A 60 0.80 9.94 8.79
N VAL A 61 2.11 9.67 8.81
CA VAL A 61 2.67 8.34 8.58
C VAL A 61 3.13 7.73 9.89
N ASP A 62 2.80 6.45 10.09
CA ASP A 62 3.42 5.64 11.13
C ASP A 62 4.81 5.20 10.66
N MET A 63 5.85 5.64 11.35
CA MET A 63 7.24 5.32 10.99
C MET A 63 7.51 3.81 11.01
N VAL A 64 6.81 3.06 11.87
CA VAL A 64 6.97 1.60 11.96
C VAL A 64 6.42 0.92 10.70
N ASP A 65 5.26 1.34 10.22
CA ASP A 65 4.70 0.84 8.95
C ASP A 65 5.64 1.18 7.79
N ALA A 66 6.12 2.43 7.73
CA ALA A 66 6.97 2.89 6.63
C ALA A 66 8.35 2.20 6.58
N VAL A 67 9.03 2.08 7.73
CA VAL A 67 10.33 1.39 7.81
C VAL A 67 10.18 -0.10 7.51
N THR A 68 9.10 -0.74 7.98
CA THR A 68 8.79 -2.14 7.64
C THR A 68 8.57 -2.31 6.14
N ALA A 69 7.90 -1.36 5.48
CA ALA A 69 7.75 -1.37 4.03
C ALA A 69 9.12 -1.32 3.31
N ILE A 70 10.07 -0.51 3.76
CA ILE A 70 11.40 -0.49 3.13
C ILE A 70 12.21 -1.76 3.42
N ARG A 71 12.18 -2.25 4.66
CA ARG A 71 12.96 -3.42 5.09
C ARG A 71 12.41 -4.76 4.61
N SER A 72 11.13 -4.82 4.23
CA SER A 72 10.54 -6.00 3.61
C SER A 72 10.97 -6.18 2.15
N SER A 73 11.46 -5.13 1.49
CA SER A 73 11.90 -5.20 0.09
C SER A 73 12.93 -6.31 -0.13
N GLY A 74 12.63 -7.23 -1.04
CA GLY A 74 13.50 -8.37 -1.36
C GLY A 74 13.34 -9.58 -0.45
N LEU A 75 12.54 -9.51 0.62
CA LEU A 75 12.17 -10.66 1.46
C LEU A 75 11.02 -11.45 0.82
N TYR A 76 11.20 -11.87 -0.42
CA TYR A 76 10.20 -12.62 -1.15
C TYR A 76 9.94 -13.98 -0.47
N ALA A 77 8.68 -14.27 -0.22
CA ALA A 77 8.23 -15.45 0.51
C ALA A 77 8.54 -16.78 -0.18
N PHE A 78 8.83 -16.80 -1.48
CA PHE A 78 9.14 -18.05 -2.18
C PHE A 78 10.45 -18.67 -1.70
N ASP A 79 11.41 -17.86 -1.22
CA ASP A 79 12.70 -18.34 -0.75
C ASP A 79 12.59 -18.81 0.71
N PRO A 80 12.77 -20.12 1.00
CA PRO A 80 12.73 -20.63 2.36
C PRO A 80 13.76 -19.99 3.29
N ALA A 81 14.89 -19.46 2.76
CA ALA A 81 15.89 -18.76 3.56
C ALA A 81 15.37 -17.43 4.13
N HIS A 82 14.34 -16.83 3.51
CA HIS A 82 13.72 -15.61 4.00
C HIS A 82 12.65 -15.85 5.07
N LYS A 83 12.14 -17.09 5.24
CA LYS A 83 11.00 -17.38 6.13
C LYS A 83 11.21 -16.82 7.55
N GLU A 84 12.35 -17.11 8.18
CA GLU A 84 12.66 -16.62 9.53
C GLU A 84 12.83 -15.09 9.58
N ASN A 85 13.41 -14.49 8.54
CA ASN A 85 13.56 -13.03 8.46
C ASN A 85 12.20 -12.32 8.31
N ILE A 86 11.29 -12.91 7.52
CA ILE A 86 9.90 -12.43 7.37
C ILE A 86 9.18 -12.50 8.72
N TYR A 87 9.25 -13.64 9.42
CA TYR A 87 8.69 -13.77 10.77
C TYR A 87 9.27 -12.74 11.73
N ALA A 88 10.58 -12.59 11.78
CA ALA A 88 11.25 -11.65 12.68
C ALA A 88 10.86 -10.20 12.38
N LEU A 89 10.81 -9.81 11.10
CA LEU A 89 10.42 -8.47 10.68
C LEU A 89 8.96 -8.17 11.07
N LEU A 90 8.03 -9.07 10.74
CA LEU A 90 6.61 -8.89 11.05
C LEU A 90 6.30 -8.98 12.55
N ASP A 91 7.05 -9.78 13.33
CA ASP A 91 6.95 -9.80 14.79
C ASP A 91 7.38 -8.47 15.40
N CYS A 92 8.47 -7.89 14.90
CA CYS A 92 8.97 -6.61 15.39
C CYS A 92 8.08 -5.44 14.97
N TRP A 93 7.47 -5.51 13.78
CA TRP A 93 6.47 -4.56 13.31
C TRP A 93 5.24 -4.55 14.24
N ARG A 94 4.58 -5.70 14.44
CA ARG A 94 3.34 -5.79 15.22
C ARG A 94 3.55 -5.52 16.72
N ARG A 95 4.74 -5.81 17.26
CA ARG A 95 5.09 -5.63 18.68
C ARG A 95 5.94 -4.39 18.93
N SER A 96 6.05 -3.48 17.97
CA SER A 96 6.94 -2.32 18.06
C SER A 96 6.71 -1.47 19.32
N GLU A 97 5.46 -1.14 19.64
CA GLU A 97 5.10 -0.41 20.86
C GLU A 97 5.50 -1.16 22.14
N GLU A 98 5.26 -2.48 22.18
CA GLU A 98 5.63 -3.36 23.30
C GLU A 98 7.15 -3.41 23.49
N ILE A 99 7.89 -3.64 22.40
CA ILE A 99 9.36 -3.74 22.38
C ILE A 99 9.98 -2.42 22.84
N CYS A 100 9.48 -1.28 22.33
CA CYS A 100 9.93 0.05 22.73
C CYS A 100 9.66 0.31 24.21
N ARG A 101 8.43 0.04 24.69
CA ARG A 101 8.03 0.27 26.08
C ARG A 101 8.81 -0.58 27.08
N LEU A 102 9.00 -1.86 26.76
CA LEU A 102 9.67 -2.83 27.65
C LEU A 102 11.19 -2.86 27.45
N GLN A 103 11.72 -2.07 26.51
CA GLN A 103 13.14 -2.03 26.14
C GLN A 103 13.71 -3.43 25.85
N LEU A 104 12.90 -4.33 25.30
CA LEU A 104 13.29 -5.73 25.10
C LEU A 104 14.49 -5.82 24.14
N PRO A 105 15.48 -6.68 24.40
CA PRO A 105 16.50 -6.99 23.41
C PRO A 105 15.78 -7.65 22.22
N SER A 106 15.58 -6.91 21.13
CA SER A 106 15.11 -7.52 19.90
C SER A 106 16.24 -8.38 19.36
N ALA A 107 15.93 -9.59 18.89
CA ALA A 107 16.88 -10.48 18.24
C ALA A 107 17.33 -9.91 16.88
N GLY A 108 18.11 -8.82 16.88
CA GLY A 108 18.67 -8.16 15.69
C GLY A 108 17.71 -7.28 14.88
N TYR A 109 16.40 -7.39 15.06
CA TYR A 109 15.38 -6.67 14.27
C TYR A 109 14.63 -5.61 15.08
N ARG A 110 15.29 -4.65 15.74
CA ARG A 110 14.55 -3.47 16.19
C ARG A 110 14.18 -2.66 14.96
N ILE A 111 12.97 -2.13 14.91
CA ILE A 111 12.66 -1.01 14.02
C ILE A 111 13.35 0.23 14.63
N GLU A 112 14.67 0.23 14.49
CA GLU A 112 15.55 1.33 14.83
C GLU A 112 15.33 2.48 13.85
N MET A 113 15.87 3.63 14.20
CA MET A 113 15.91 4.78 13.29
C MET A 113 16.48 4.36 11.92
N PRO A 114 15.84 4.76 10.82
CA PRO A 114 16.31 4.41 9.49
C PRO A 114 17.70 5.01 9.25
N ASN A 115 18.56 4.25 8.56
CA ASN A 115 19.84 4.79 8.08
C ASN A 115 19.63 5.72 6.87
N THR A 116 20.69 6.40 6.42
CA THR A 116 20.64 7.36 5.29
C THR A 116 20.01 6.77 4.03
N ASP A 117 20.39 5.56 3.63
CA ASP A 117 19.87 4.90 2.43
C ASP A 117 18.39 4.54 2.59
N GLU A 118 17.99 4.09 3.79
CA GLU A 118 16.59 3.83 4.12
C GLU A 118 15.77 5.13 4.08
N ILE A 119 16.30 6.26 4.58
CA ILE A 119 15.60 7.55 4.54
C ILE A 119 15.34 8.00 3.10
N LEU A 120 16.32 7.86 2.20
CA LEU A 120 16.12 8.19 0.78
C LEU A 120 15.01 7.34 0.16
N LYS A 121 15.02 6.02 0.40
CA LYS A 121 13.95 5.12 -0.07
C LYS A 121 12.58 5.47 0.53
N LEU A 122 12.55 5.88 1.80
CA LEU A 122 11.32 6.32 2.47
C LEU A 122 10.77 7.60 1.83
N LEU A 123 11.64 8.56 1.47
CA LEU A 123 11.24 9.77 0.75
C LEU A 123 10.65 9.42 -0.61
N ASP A 124 11.31 8.55 -1.39
CA ASP A 124 10.83 8.12 -2.70
C ASP A 124 9.47 7.40 -2.60
N LEU A 125 9.34 6.45 -1.67
CA LEU A 125 8.08 5.74 -1.44
C LEU A 125 6.97 6.69 -0.97
N HIS A 126 7.32 7.69 -0.16
CA HIS A 126 6.35 8.68 0.30
C HIS A 126 5.87 9.61 -0.80
N ASP A 127 6.73 9.97 -1.75
CA ASP A 127 6.32 10.73 -2.94
C ASP A 127 5.30 9.94 -3.78
N ILE A 128 5.47 8.61 -3.88
CA ILE A 128 4.48 7.72 -4.50
C ILE A 128 3.18 7.68 -3.68
N ALA A 129 3.28 7.56 -2.35
CA ALA A 129 2.11 7.58 -1.46
C ALA A 129 1.31 8.89 -1.59
N LYS A 130 1.99 10.03 -1.64
CA LYS A 130 1.38 11.36 -1.85
C LYS A 130 0.74 11.46 -3.23
N TYR A 131 1.35 10.92 -4.27
CA TYR A 131 0.73 10.87 -5.60
C TYR A 131 -0.62 10.17 -5.56
N PHE A 132 -0.70 8.97 -4.98
CA PHE A 132 -1.96 8.23 -4.89
C PHE A 132 -2.96 8.89 -3.95
N LEU A 133 -2.53 9.48 -2.84
CA LEU A 133 -3.42 10.22 -1.93
C LEU A 133 -4.02 11.47 -2.61
N ASP A 134 -3.19 12.23 -3.32
CA ASP A 134 -3.63 13.41 -4.07
C ASP A 134 -4.56 12.99 -5.21
N ASP A 135 -4.29 11.87 -5.88
CA ASP A 135 -5.16 11.36 -6.92
C ASP A 135 -6.48 10.83 -6.38
N TYR A 136 -6.45 10.12 -5.25
CA TYR A 136 -7.64 9.69 -4.53
C TYR A 136 -8.54 10.87 -4.21
N SER A 137 -7.97 11.99 -3.74
CA SER A 137 -8.74 13.21 -3.48
C SER A 137 -9.46 13.74 -4.73
N ARG A 138 -8.87 13.60 -5.92
CA ARG A 138 -9.43 14.13 -7.17
C ARG A 138 -10.39 13.19 -7.86
N SER A 139 -10.35 11.90 -7.54
CA SER A 139 -10.95 10.87 -8.38
C SER A 139 -11.54 9.67 -7.64
N ALA A 140 -11.71 9.77 -6.32
CA ALA A 140 -12.43 8.78 -5.54
C ALA A 140 -13.78 8.46 -6.19
N LEU A 141 -14.13 7.17 -6.24
CA LEU A 141 -15.36 6.73 -6.87
C LEU A 141 -16.58 7.18 -6.06
N CYS A 142 -17.63 7.54 -6.78
CA CYS A 142 -18.91 7.95 -6.21
C CYS A 142 -19.53 6.79 -5.40
N PRO A 143 -19.93 7.01 -4.14
CA PRO A 143 -20.75 6.06 -3.41
C PRO A 143 -22.05 5.76 -4.16
N VAL A 144 -22.53 4.51 -4.08
CA VAL A 144 -23.65 4.00 -4.90
C VAL A 144 -24.99 4.72 -4.67
N TRP A 145 -25.19 5.30 -3.48
CA TRP A 145 -26.41 6.04 -3.14
C TRP A 145 -26.35 7.52 -3.55
N MET A 146 -25.19 8.01 -4.00
CA MET A 146 -25.01 9.39 -4.41
C MET A 146 -25.16 9.55 -5.92
N ASN A 147 -25.57 10.74 -6.35
CA ASN A 147 -25.66 11.05 -7.77
C ASN A 147 -24.27 11.33 -8.36
N SER A 148 -23.89 10.57 -9.41
CA SER A 148 -22.56 10.67 -10.03
C SER A 148 -22.27 12.02 -10.69
N THR A 149 -23.28 12.68 -11.27
CA THR A 149 -23.11 14.03 -11.83
C THR A 149 -22.77 15.03 -10.73
N ARG A 150 -23.54 15.02 -9.63
CA ARG A 150 -23.29 15.87 -8.47
C ARG A 150 -21.92 15.58 -7.84
N TRP A 151 -21.55 14.31 -7.73
CA TRP A 151 -20.25 13.91 -7.21
C TRP A 151 -19.10 14.57 -7.97
N ASN A 152 -19.13 14.46 -9.31
CA ASN A 152 -18.09 14.99 -10.18
C ASN A 152 -18.08 16.53 -10.24
N SER A 153 -19.22 17.21 -10.06
CA SER A 153 -19.29 18.67 -10.20
C SER A 153 -19.20 19.44 -8.88
N GLU A 154 -19.65 18.86 -7.76
CA GLU A 154 -19.78 19.56 -6.47
C GLU A 154 -18.96 18.96 -5.33
N VAL A 155 -18.62 17.66 -5.40
CA VAL A 155 -17.94 16.95 -4.29
C VAL A 155 -16.45 16.81 -4.54
N LEU A 156 -16.05 16.50 -5.78
CA LEU A 156 -14.65 16.43 -6.17
C LEU A 156 -14.08 17.83 -6.50
N PRO A 157 -12.80 18.11 -6.17
CA PRO A 157 -11.89 17.26 -5.39
C PRO A 157 -12.21 17.29 -3.90
N LEU A 158 -11.95 16.17 -3.23
CA LEU A 158 -12.15 16.00 -1.80
C LEU A 158 -11.12 16.79 -1.00
N SER A 159 -11.59 17.58 -0.04
CA SER A 159 -10.74 18.07 1.04
C SER A 159 -10.63 17.00 2.12
N LEU A 160 -9.61 16.15 2.04
CA LEU A 160 -9.38 15.05 2.98
C LEU A 160 -8.92 15.59 4.34
N SER A 161 -9.53 15.10 5.42
CA SER A 161 -9.10 15.45 6.78
C SER A 161 -7.80 14.74 7.18
N ILE A 162 -7.22 15.15 8.30
CA ILE A 162 -6.01 14.51 8.84
C ILE A 162 -6.23 13.01 9.10
N ILE A 163 -7.40 12.60 9.60
CA ILE A 163 -7.66 11.20 9.93
C ILE A 163 -7.83 10.38 8.66
N GLU A 164 -8.53 10.90 7.66
CA GLU A 164 -8.70 10.23 6.36
C GLU A 164 -7.36 10.01 5.67
N LYS A 165 -6.50 11.04 5.65
CA LYS A 165 -5.13 10.93 5.14
C LYS A 165 -4.32 9.88 5.89
N ARG A 166 -4.43 9.82 7.22
CA ARG A 166 -3.73 8.80 8.05
C ARG A 166 -4.20 7.39 7.74
N ARG A 167 -5.51 7.18 7.59
CA ARG A 167 -6.07 5.87 7.21
C ARG A 167 -5.59 5.43 5.84
N PHE A 168 -5.61 6.35 4.87
CA PHE A 168 -5.08 6.08 3.52
C PHE A 168 -3.59 5.72 3.57
N MET A 169 -2.76 6.52 4.26
CA MET A 169 -1.33 6.26 4.39
C MET A 169 -1.04 4.92 5.07
N ARG A 170 -1.76 4.59 6.16
CA ARG A 170 -1.66 3.29 6.81
C ARG A 170 -1.98 2.13 5.87
N GLY A 171 -3.09 2.23 5.14
CA GLY A 171 -3.47 1.24 4.12
C GLY A 171 -2.40 1.09 3.04
N PHE A 172 -1.84 2.21 2.57
CA PHE A 172 -0.80 2.24 1.55
C PHE A 172 0.49 1.54 1.98
N TYR A 173 1.06 1.91 3.14
CA TYR A 173 2.33 1.31 3.58
C TYR A 173 2.18 -0.18 3.89
N ARG A 174 1.04 -0.59 4.46
CA ARG A 174 0.76 -2.01 4.73
C ARG A 174 0.51 -2.81 3.45
N LEU A 175 -0.09 -2.21 2.43
CA LEU A 175 -0.16 -2.79 1.09
C LEU A 175 1.25 -2.97 0.50
N GLN A 176 2.16 -2.02 0.70
CA GLN A 176 3.54 -2.16 0.25
C GLN A 176 4.31 -3.28 0.99
N ILE A 177 4.09 -3.43 2.31
CA ILE A 177 4.64 -4.56 3.08
C ILE A 177 4.15 -5.89 2.49
N TYR A 178 2.84 -6.00 2.21
CA TYR A 178 2.26 -7.17 1.56
C TYR A 178 2.93 -7.45 0.21
N ALA A 179 2.99 -6.45 -0.66
CA ALA A 179 3.54 -6.58 -2.01
C ALA A 179 5.01 -7.06 -1.99
N ASN A 180 5.82 -6.51 -1.10
CA ASN A 180 7.23 -6.88 -0.99
C ASN A 180 7.47 -8.33 -0.55
N ILE A 181 6.59 -8.89 0.29
CA ILE A 181 6.78 -10.23 0.88
C ILE A 181 6.02 -11.28 0.06
N PHE A 182 4.73 -11.07 -0.16
CA PHE A 182 3.80 -12.05 -0.74
C PHE A 182 3.34 -11.68 -2.15
N GLY A 183 3.60 -10.46 -2.60
CA GLY A 183 3.26 -9.98 -3.94
C GLY A 183 4.16 -10.53 -5.06
N HIS A 184 3.88 -10.12 -6.29
CA HIS A 184 4.66 -10.56 -7.45
C HIS A 184 6.02 -9.87 -7.55
N ILE A 185 7.00 -10.59 -8.08
CA ILE A 185 8.30 -10.02 -8.41
C ILE A 185 8.17 -9.27 -9.74
N GLU A 186 8.54 -8.00 -9.72
CA GLU A 186 8.65 -7.21 -10.94
C GLU A 186 9.84 -7.69 -11.78
N TYR A 187 9.57 -7.86 -13.07
CA TYR A 187 10.55 -8.25 -14.07
C TYR A 187 10.91 -7.08 -14.97
N PRO A 188 12.23 -6.80 -15.16
CA PRO A 188 12.67 -5.73 -16.02
C PRO A 188 12.33 -6.04 -17.48
N VAL A 189 11.84 -5.04 -18.19
CA VAL A 189 11.57 -5.15 -19.63
C VAL A 189 12.89 -5.19 -20.41
N HIS A 190 12.97 -6.09 -21.40
CA HIS A 190 14.12 -6.23 -22.33
C HIS A 190 15.46 -6.59 -21.67
N LYS A 191 15.46 -7.24 -20.49
CA LYS A 191 16.68 -7.73 -19.86
C LYS A 191 16.51 -9.20 -19.50
N ASP A 192 17.39 -10.06 -20.02
CA ASP A 192 17.45 -11.46 -19.60
C ASP A 192 17.58 -11.56 -18.08
N HIS A 193 16.70 -12.34 -17.47
CA HIS A 193 16.69 -12.61 -16.04
C HIS A 193 16.18 -14.03 -15.77
N ASP A 194 16.61 -14.59 -14.63
CA ASP A 194 16.07 -15.86 -14.17
C ASP A 194 14.60 -15.65 -13.79
N ARG A 195 13.70 -16.39 -14.44
CA ARG A 195 12.25 -16.33 -14.19
C ARG A 195 11.92 -17.00 -12.86
N ILE A 196 12.02 -16.22 -11.80
CA ILE A 196 11.71 -16.64 -10.43
C ILE A 196 10.43 -15.95 -9.98
N ASP A 197 9.32 -16.65 -10.06
CA ASP A 197 8.06 -16.15 -9.52
C ASP A 197 8.03 -16.30 -8.00
N ASN A 198 7.32 -15.40 -7.32
CA ASN A 198 7.10 -15.48 -5.88
C ASN A 198 6.05 -16.57 -5.53
N ASN A 199 6.27 -17.79 -6.00
CA ASN A 199 5.37 -18.93 -5.78
C ASN A 199 5.64 -19.55 -4.40
N TRP A 200 5.17 -18.86 -3.36
CA TRP A 200 5.39 -19.22 -1.95
C TRP A 200 4.33 -20.16 -1.38
N LEU A 201 3.13 -20.19 -1.96
CA LEU A 201 1.98 -20.92 -1.42
C LEU A 201 2.24 -22.43 -1.40
N ASP A 202 2.02 -23.03 -0.24
CA ASP A 202 2.23 -24.45 0.08
C ASP A 202 3.66 -24.97 -0.17
N LYS A 203 4.60 -24.06 -0.44
CA LYS A 203 6.04 -24.35 -0.52
C LYS A 203 6.77 -23.81 0.71
N THR A 204 6.61 -22.51 0.96
CA THR A 204 7.28 -21.82 2.06
C THR A 204 6.27 -21.39 3.12
N PHE A 205 5.09 -20.90 2.71
CA PHE A 205 4.00 -20.55 3.62
C PHE A 205 2.70 -21.21 3.16
N THR A 206 1.87 -21.66 4.11
CA THR A 206 0.46 -21.92 3.80
C THR A 206 -0.31 -20.60 3.74
N MET A 207 -1.50 -20.63 3.15
CA MET A 207 -2.40 -19.46 3.13
C MET A 207 -2.69 -18.95 4.55
N GLU A 208 -2.98 -19.86 5.48
CA GLU A 208 -3.24 -19.54 6.89
C GLU A 208 -2.00 -18.94 7.58
N GLU A 209 -0.80 -19.48 7.32
CA GLU A 209 0.43 -18.90 7.86
C GLU A 209 0.65 -17.48 7.35
N ALA A 210 0.53 -17.25 6.04
CA ALA A 210 0.67 -15.94 5.42
C ALA A 210 -0.36 -14.94 5.96
N TRP A 211 -1.61 -15.39 6.12
CA TRP A 211 -2.66 -14.60 6.75
C TRP A 211 -2.30 -14.20 8.18
N ARG A 212 -1.91 -15.19 8.99
CA ARG A 212 -1.65 -15.03 10.41
C ARG A 212 -0.48 -14.10 10.69
N VAL A 213 0.57 -14.13 9.87
CA VAL A 213 1.75 -13.29 10.13
C VAL A 213 1.53 -11.83 9.78
N LEU A 214 0.69 -11.54 8.79
CA LEU A 214 0.53 -10.20 8.26
C LEU A 214 -0.79 -9.55 8.67
N PHE A 215 -1.92 -10.24 8.49
CA PHE A 215 -3.26 -9.67 8.65
C PHE A 215 -3.85 -9.89 10.04
N SER A 216 -3.62 -11.03 10.69
CA SER A 216 -4.12 -11.27 12.06
C SER A 216 -3.70 -10.21 13.10
N PRO A 217 -2.52 -9.53 13.00
CA PRO A 217 -2.16 -8.43 13.89
C PRO A 217 -2.87 -7.10 13.59
N MET A 218 -3.55 -6.97 12.44
CA MET A 218 -4.28 -5.76 12.06
C MET A 218 -5.71 -5.82 12.58
N ALA A 219 -6.25 -4.68 13.01
CA ALA A 219 -7.68 -4.61 13.30
C ALA A 219 -8.49 -4.76 11.98
N PRO A 220 -9.69 -5.37 11.99
CA PRO A 220 -10.43 -5.63 10.75
C PRO A 220 -10.70 -4.40 9.87
N TRP A 221 -10.93 -3.23 10.47
CA TRP A 221 -11.09 -1.98 9.72
C TRP A 221 -9.79 -1.51 9.07
N GLU A 222 -8.63 -1.79 9.65
CA GLU A 222 -7.34 -1.46 9.02
C GLU A 222 -7.08 -2.32 7.78
N ILE A 223 -7.57 -3.56 7.76
CA ILE A 223 -7.54 -4.42 6.57
C ILE A 223 -8.49 -3.86 5.50
N ALA A 224 -9.67 -3.37 5.90
CA ALA A 224 -10.58 -2.70 4.97
C ALA A 224 -10.00 -1.38 4.42
N GLU A 225 -9.24 -0.61 5.21
CA GLU A 225 -8.50 0.56 4.74
C GLU A 225 -7.46 0.18 3.67
N LEU A 226 -6.69 -0.89 3.92
CA LEU A 226 -5.76 -1.47 2.94
C LEU A 226 -6.51 -1.87 1.66
N GLY A 227 -7.66 -2.53 1.79
CA GLY A 227 -8.52 -2.91 0.66
C GLY A 227 -9.05 -1.71 -0.14
N CYS A 228 -9.42 -0.62 0.53
CA CYS A 228 -9.83 0.62 -0.13
C CYS A 228 -8.69 1.24 -0.95
N VAL A 229 -7.46 1.25 -0.42
CA VAL A 229 -6.27 1.73 -1.14
C VAL A 229 -5.95 0.83 -2.33
N TRP A 230 -5.93 -0.48 -2.12
CA TRP A 230 -5.72 -1.45 -3.20
C TRP A 230 -6.75 -1.26 -4.31
N ARG A 231 -8.03 -1.14 -3.96
CA ARG A 231 -9.09 -0.98 -4.96
C ARG A 231 -8.94 0.33 -5.73
N HIS A 232 -8.56 1.41 -5.06
CA HIS A 232 -8.27 2.66 -5.75
C HIS A 232 -7.14 2.50 -6.78
N ILE A 233 -6.02 1.85 -6.42
CA ILE A 233 -4.91 1.61 -7.33
C ILE A 233 -5.35 0.71 -8.50
N TYR A 234 -6.10 -0.34 -8.21
CA TYR A 234 -6.71 -1.23 -9.21
C TYR A 234 -7.52 -0.42 -10.24
N ASP A 235 -8.43 0.45 -9.78
CA ASP A 235 -9.29 1.25 -10.66
C ASP A 235 -8.49 2.26 -11.53
N LYS A 236 -7.22 2.55 -11.19
CA LYS A 236 -6.31 3.35 -12.04
C LYS A 236 -5.60 2.57 -13.11
N ILE A 237 -5.29 1.31 -12.84
CA ILE A 237 -4.60 0.45 -13.78
C ILE A 237 -5.61 -0.16 -14.77
N GLU A 238 -6.82 -0.50 -14.30
CA GLU A 238 -7.85 -1.19 -15.08
C GLU A 238 -8.08 -0.56 -16.48
N PRO A 239 -8.32 0.75 -16.65
CA PRO A 239 -8.58 1.30 -17.98
C PRO A 239 -7.38 1.20 -18.93
N LEU A 240 -6.16 1.38 -18.40
CA LEU A 240 -4.91 1.28 -19.17
C LEU A 240 -4.62 -0.16 -19.56
N TYR A 241 -4.90 -1.10 -18.66
CA TYR A 241 -4.83 -2.53 -18.91
C TYR A 241 -5.81 -2.94 -20.00
N THR A 242 -7.09 -2.54 -19.88
CA THR A 242 -8.13 -2.86 -20.85
C THR A 242 -7.80 -2.32 -22.24
N GLU A 243 -7.26 -1.10 -22.34
CA GLU A 243 -6.81 -0.54 -23.62
C GLU A 243 -5.75 -1.43 -24.30
N ILE A 244 -4.79 -1.94 -23.53
CA ILE A 244 -3.75 -2.85 -24.03
C ILE A 244 -4.34 -4.20 -24.42
N ALA A 245 -5.18 -4.79 -23.56
CA ALA A 245 -5.83 -6.06 -23.84
C ALA A 245 -6.69 -6.00 -25.10
N ASP A 246 -7.50 -4.94 -25.26
CA ASP A 246 -8.33 -4.70 -26.43
C ASP A 246 -7.51 -4.48 -27.71
N ASN A 247 -6.34 -3.82 -27.60
CA ASN A 247 -5.41 -3.68 -28.72
C ASN A 247 -4.86 -5.04 -29.17
N LEU A 248 -4.40 -5.88 -28.23
CA LEU A 248 -3.85 -7.20 -28.54
C LEU A 248 -4.92 -8.16 -29.08
N MET A 249 -6.14 -8.08 -28.57
CA MET A 249 -7.27 -8.88 -29.05
C MET A 249 -7.56 -8.73 -30.55
N GLN A 250 -7.21 -7.60 -31.16
CA GLN A 250 -7.42 -7.39 -32.60
C GLN A 250 -6.62 -8.40 -33.45
N TYR A 251 -5.55 -8.96 -32.90
CA TYR A 251 -4.70 -9.95 -33.58
C TYR A 251 -5.19 -11.39 -33.44
N ARG A 252 -6.20 -11.64 -32.60
CA ARG A 252 -6.78 -12.98 -32.36
C ARG A 252 -7.37 -13.64 -33.61
N MET A 253 -7.84 -12.85 -34.58
CA MET A 253 -8.75 -13.33 -35.61
C MET A 253 -8.17 -14.40 -36.55
N ASN A 254 -6.85 -14.60 -36.60
CA ASN A 254 -6.26 -15.39 -37.69
C ASN A 254 -5.26 -16.50 -37.31
N GLN A 255 -4.67 -16.55 -36.10
CA GLN A 255 -3.60 -17.52 -35.76
C GLN A 255 -3.53 -17.82 -34.25
N ILE A 256 -2.87 -18.94 -33.89
CA ILE A 256 -2.36 -19.19 -32.53
C ILE A 256 -1.07 -18.38 -32.39
N GLY A 257 -0.91 -17.65 -31.29
CA GLY A 257 0.24 -16.80 -31.04
C GLY A 257 0.18 -15.41 -31.68
N PHE A 258 1.14 -14.57 -31.30
CA PHE A 258 1.30 -13.22 -31.85
C PHE A 258 1.81 -13.26 -33.30
N PRO A 259 1.33 -12.35 -34.18
CA PRO A 259 1.89 -12.16 -35.52
C PRO A 259 3.40 -11.85 -35.49
N GLU A 260 4.15 -12.34 -36.48
CA GLU A 260 5.61 -12.11 -36.59
C GLU A 260 5.99 -10.62 -36.67
N GLU A 261 5.07 -9.76 -37.14
CA GLU A 261 5.27 -8.32 -37.23
C GLU A 261 5.24 -7.63 -35.86
N ILE A 262 4.68 -8.28 -34.84
CA ILE A 262 4.65 -7.75 -33.47
C ILE A 262 5.95 -8.12 -32.78
N THR A 263 6.76 -7.10 -32.52
CA THR A 263 7.92 -7.26 -31.64
C THR A 263 7.43 -7.35 -30.19
N LEU A 264 7.57 -8.54 -29.61
CA LEU A 264 7.31 -8.80 -28.19
C LEU A 264 8.58 -8.53 -27.37
N PRO A 265 8.45 -8.14 -26.09
CA PRO A 265 9.59 -8.11 -25.19
C PRO A 265 10.15 -9.53 -25.00
N ALA A 266 11.47 -9.64 -24.78
CA ALA A 266 12.15 -10.94 -24.61
C ALA A 266 11.52 -11.81 -23.50
N ASP A 267 10.94 -11.16 -22.50
CA ASP A 267 10.32 -11.81 -21.35
C ASP A 267 8.79 -11.81 -21.39
N CYS A 268 8.21 -11.73 -22.59
CA CYS A 268 6.77 -11.91 -22.77
C CYS A 268 6.34 -13.27 -22.22
N ILE A 269 5.35 -13.24 -21.33
CA ILE A 269 4.81 -14.44 -20.67
C ILE A 269 3.49 -14.85 -21.32
N GLN A 270 2.78 -13.89 -21.90
CA GLN A 270 1.59 -14.17 -22.68
C GLN A 270 1.98 -14.92 -23.95
N LEU A 271 1.25 -15.98 -24.24
CA LEU A 271 1.44 -16.84 -25.41
C LEU A 271 0.54 -16.38 -26.55
N ASP A 272 -0.68 -15.94 -26.23
CA ASP A 272 -1.71 -15.60 -27.19
C ASP A 272 -2.19 -14.14 -27.05
N PRO A 273 -2.63 -13.48 -28.15
CA PRO A 273 -3.06 -12.09 -28.12
C PRO A 273 -4.31 -11.82 -27.27
N ASP A 274 -5.07 -12.85 -26.90
CA ASP A 274 -6.25 -12.75 -26.04
C ASP A 274 -5.99 -13.19 -24.59
N ASP A 275 -4.76 -13.60 -24.22
CA ASP A 275 -4.45 -14.05 -22.85
C ASP A 275 -4.77 -12.99 -21.80
N LEU A 276 -4.43 -11.73 -22.07
CA LEU A 276 -4.77 -10.62 -21.16
C LEU A 276 -6.28 -10.50 -20.96
N HIS A 277 -7.07 -10.66 -22.03
CA HIS A 277 -8.52 -10.54 -21.92
C HIS A 277 -9.16 -11.77 -21.27
N GLN A 278 -8.66 -12.98 -21.55
CA GLN A 278 -9.20 -14.21 -20.97
C GLN A 278 -8.93 -14.34 -19.47
N ASN A 279 -7.86 -13.71 -18.99
CA ASN A 279 -7.37 -13.87 -17.62
C ASN A 279 -7.30 -12.52 -16.87
N ASP A 280 -8.10 -11.54 -17.28
CA ASP A 280 -8.13 -10.19 -16.69
C ASP A 280 -8.39 -10.22 -15.18
N LEU A 281 -9.31 -11.09 -14.73
CA LEU A 281 -9.66 -11.30 -13.34
C LEU A 281 -8.50 -11.82 -12.48
N GLU A 282 -7.48 -12.43 -13.06
CA GLU A 282 -6.30 -12.94 -12.35
C GLU A 282 -5.09 -12.03 -12.53
N ILE A 283 -4.87 -11.56 -13.77
CA ILE A 283 -3.70 -10.77 -14.11
C ILE A 283 -3.77 -9.37 -13.50
N LEU A 284 -4.93 -8.72 -13.54
CA LEU A 284 -5.05 -7.35 -13.08
C LEU A 284 -4.83 -7.22 -11.55
N PRO A 285 -5.44 -8.07 -10.69
CA PRO A 285 -5.07 -8.13 -9.27
C PRO A 285 -3.59 -8.43 -9.04
N ALA A 286 -3.01 -9.37 -9.80
CA ALA A 286 -1.60 -9.73 -9.69
C ALA A 286 -0.67 -8.54 -9.99
N LEU A 287 -1.00 -7.72 -11.00
CA LEU A 287 -0.25 -6.50 -11.31
C LEU A 287 -0.28 -5.48 -10.17
N VAL A 288 -1.43 -5.31 -9.50
CA VAL A 288 -1.52 -4.44 -8.32
C VAL A 288 -0.72 -5.02 -7.15
N ALA A 289 -0.74 -6.35 -7.00
CA ALA A 289 0.02 -7.06 -5.97
C ALA A 289 1.54 -7.00 -6.16
N THR A 290 2.06 -6.69 -7.35
CA THR A 290 3.49 -6.37 -7.56
C THR A 290 3.93 -5.18 -6.70
N GLY A 291 3.02 -4.25 -6.41
CA GLY A 291 3.23 -3.16 -5.47
C GLY A 291 3.02 -1.77 -6.03
N SER A 292 2.97 -0.79 -5.13
CA SER A 292 2.60 0.58 -5.49
C SER A 292 3.62 1.27 -6.41
N THR A 293 4.91 0.94 -6.29
CA THR A 293 5.97 1.46 -7.17
C THR A 293 5.75 1.04 -8.61
N PHE A 294 5.53 -0.26 -8.86
CA PHE A 294 5.19 -0.78 -10.19
C PHE A 294 3.97 -0.07 -10.78
N CYS A 295 2.91 0.06 -9.98
CA CYS A 295 1.67 0.70 -10.41
C CYS A 295 1.89 2.19 -10.77
N PHE A 296 2.66 2.90 -9.95
CA PHE A 296 3.00 4.30 -10.17
C PHE A 296 3.81 4.50 -11.46
N GLU A 297 4.80 3.66 -11.70
CA GLU A 297 5.60 3.69 -12.93
C GLU A 297 4.72 3.41 -14.14
N PHE A 298 3.91 2.35 -14.10
CA PHE A 298 3.01 1.97 -15.19
C PHE A 298 2.04 3.09 -15.58
N ILE A 299 1.41 3.74 -14.60
CA ILE A 299 0.49 4.85 -14.83
C ILE A 299 1.21 6.04 -15.50
N ARG A 300 2.47 6.30 -15.12
CA ARG A 300 3.25 7.46 -15.60
C ARG A 300 3.96 7.26 -16.93
N LEU A 301 4.08 6.03 -17.43
CA LEU A 301 4.62 5.78 -18.76
C LEU A 301 3.76 6.48 -19.82
N GLU A 302 4.34 7.34 -20.66
CA GLU A 302 3.59 8.06 -21.70
C GLU A 302 3.41 7.22 -22.98
N SER A 303 4.34 6.29 -23.22
CA SER A 303 4.35 5.42 -24.40
C SER A 303 3.41 4.23 -24.21
N PHE A 304 2.47 4.05 -25.13
CA PHE A 304 1.62 2.86 -25.20
C PHE A 304 2.47 1.58 -25.31
N LEU A 305 3.54 1.60 -26.11
CA LEU A 305 4.40 0.42 -26.30
C LEU A 305 5.14 0.06 -25.01
N ASP A 306 5.63 1.05 -24.26
CA ASP A 306 6.35 0.80 -23.01
C ASP A 306 5.40 0.21 -21.97
N ARG A 307 4.17 0.72 -21.89
CA ARG A 307 3.11 0.16 -21.03
C ARG A 307 2.76 -1.27 -21.43
N ARG A 308 2.54 -1.51 -22.73
CA ARG A 308 2.27 -2.85 -23.28
C ARG A 308 3.37 -3.82 -22.91
N ASP A 309 4.62 -3.44 -23.13
CA ASP A 309 5.77 -4.32 -22.88
C ASP A 309 5.95 -4.60 -21.38
N LEU A 310 5.70 -3.60 -20.53
CA LEU A 310 5.70 -3.78 -19.09
C LEU A 310 4.64 -4.79 -18.64
N ILE A 311 3.41 -4.72 -19.17
CA ILE A 311 2.35 -5.70 -18.89
C ILE A 311 2.71 -7.08 -19.46
N LEU A 312 3.19 -7.18 -20.69
CA LEU A 312 3.53 -8.46 -21.30
C LEU A 312 4.64 -9.19 -20.51
N SER A 313 5.57 -8.44 -19.93
CA SER A 313 6.62 -8.97 -19.05
C SER A 313 6.11 -9.34 -17.65
N ASN A 314 5.10 -8.65 -17.11
CA ASN A 314 4.69 -8.79 -15.70
C ASN A 314 3.30 -9.39 -15.45
N GLY A 315 2.46 -9.52 -16.47
CA GLY A 315 1.12 -10.09 -16.34
C GLY A 315 1.21 -11.58 -15.99
N ARG A 316 0.81 -11.94 -14.78
CA ARG A 316 0.83 -13.33 -14.29
C ARG A 316 -0.58 -13.76 -13.94
N GLN A 317 -0.96 -14.96 -14.38
CA GLN A 317 -2.16 -15.63 -13.90
C GLN A 317 -1.89 -16.11 -12.47
N CYS A 318 -2.43 -15.41 -11.48
CA CYS A 318 -2.26 -15.78 -10.08
C CYS A 318 -3.52 -15.43 -9.28
N VAL A 319 -4.14 -16.47 -8.74
CA VAL A 319 -5.37 -16.37 -7.92
C VAL A 319 -5.09 -16.22 -6.42
N TRP A 320 -3.82 -16.19 -6.00
CA TRP A 320 -3.42 -16.22 -4.60
C TRP A 320 -2.77 -14.91 -4.13
N CYS A 321 -3.23 -13.78 -4.67
CA CYS A 321 -2.80 -12.46 -4.24
C CYS A 321 -3.88 -11.77 -3.37
N PHE A 322 -3.60 -10.56 -2.89
CA PHE A 322 -4.63 -9.74 -2.25
C PHE A 322 -5.57 -9.21 -3.33
N PRO A 323 -6.90 -9.36 -3.14
CA PRO A 323 -7.56 -9.68 -1.87
C PRO A 323 -7.96 -11.15 -1.64
N GLU A 324 -7.74 -12.05 -2.59
CA GLU A 324 -8.16 -13.46 -2.54
C GLU A 324 -7.54 -14.22 -1.35
N ILE A 325 -6.29 -13.91 -0.98
CA ILE A 325 -5.62 -14.43 0.23
C ILE A 325 -6.42 -14.17 1.51
N CYS A 326 -7.14 -13.05 1.58
CA CYS A 326 -7.96 -12.72 2.73
C CYS A 326 -9.20 -13.59 2.85
N LEU A 327 -9.64 -14.18 1.74
CA LEU A 327 -10.95 -14.82 1.61
C LEU A 327 -10.88 -16.33 1.68
N ALA A 328 -9.73 -16.91 1.30
CA ALA A 328 -9.58 -18.34 1.17
C ALA A 328 -9.37 -19.07 2.50
N ALA A 329 -9.05 -18.36 3.58
CA ALA A 329 -8.80 -18.97 4.88
C ALA A 329 -10.12 -19.10 5.69
N ASP A 330 -10.19 -20.13 6.53
CA ASP A 330 -11.36 -20.38 7.40
C ASP A 330 -11.35 -19.40 8.59
N PRO A 331 -12.38 -18.56 8.76
CA PRO A 331 -12.44 -17.57 9.84
C PRO A 331 -12.32 -18.17 11.24
N SER A 332 -12.75 -19.42 11.45
CA SER A 332 -12.60 -20.12 12.72
C SER A 332 -11.14 -20.46 13.08
N HIS A 333 -10.25 -20.48 12.08
CA HIS A 333 -8.81 -20.72 12.19
C HIS A 333 -7.97 -19.43 12.10
N MET A 334 -8.60 -18.25 12.04
CA MET A 334 -7.91 -16.96 11.90
C MET A 334 -8.08 -16.07 13.14
N PRO A 335 -7.49 -16.44 14.30
CA PRO A 335 -7.55 -15.59 15.46
C PRO A 335 -6.83 -14.28 15.19
N LEU A 336 -7.39 -13.18 15.72
CA LEU A 336 -6.65 -11.93 15.86
C LEU A 336 -5.45 -12.16 16.78
N LEU A 337 -4.31 -11.57 16.44
CA LEU A 337 -3.06 -11.66 17.18
C LEU A 337 -2.65 -10.29 17.70
N HIS A 338 -1.72 -10.26 18.66
CA HIS A 338 -1.17 -9.00 19.17
C HIS A 338 -0.72 -8.05 18.06
N PRO A 339 -1.27 -6.82 17.99
CA PRO A 339 -2.15 -6.14 18.96
C PRO A 339 -3.67 -6.21 18.72
N ALA A 340 -4.15 -6.82 17.64
CA ALA A 340 -5.58 -6.86 17.29
C ALA A 340 -6.43 -7.81 18.15
N GLU A 341 -5.84 -8.78 18.84
CA GLU A 341 -6.53 -9.66 19.80
C GLU A 341 -7.23 -8.89 20.92
N GLN A 342 -6.79 -7.68 21.24
CA GLN A 342 -7.47 -6.79 22.19
C GLN A 342 -8.91 -6.44 21.77
N PHE A 343 -9.23 -6.55 20.48
CA PHE A 343 -10.57 -6.33 19.94
C PHE A 343 -11.42 -7.62 19.94
N ASN A 344 -10.84 -8.77 20.26
CA ASN A 344 -11.57 -10.03 20.27
C ASN A 344 -12.43 -10.18 21.55
N PHE A 345 -13.63 -9.63 21.52
CA PHE A 345 -14.62 -9.77 22.59
C PHE A 345 -15.50 -11.02 22.45
N GLY A 346 -15.16 -11.94 21.54
CA GLY A 346 -16.00 -13.09 21.24
C GLY A 346 -17.39 -12.65 20.80
N ARG A 347 -18.42 -12.90 21.62
CA ARG A 347 -19.81 -12.47 21.38
C ARG A 347 -20.19 -11.17 22.13
N ASP A 348 -19.33 -10.62 22.97
CA ASP A 348 -19.60 -9.41 23.76
C ASP A 348 -19.42 -8.13 22.93
N ARG A 349 -20.40 -7.88 22.05
CA ARG A 349 -20.42 -6.71 21.16
C ARG A 349 -20.48 -5.39 21.93
N GLN A 350 -21.19 -5.35 23.07
CA GLN A 350 -21.31 -4.13 23.87
C GLN A 350 -20.01 -3.79 24.58
N GLY A 351 -19.30 -4.79 25.11
CA GLY A 351 -17.95 -4.60 25.66
C GLY A 351 -16.98 -4.08 24.61
N MET A 352 -17.03 -4.61 23.39
CA MET A 352 -16.23 -4.11 22.28
C MET A 352 -16.56 -2.67 21.93
N ILE A 353 -17.84 -2.31 21.76
CA ILE A 353 -18.26 -0.94 21.46
C ILE A 353 -17.77 0.02 22.56
N GLY A 354 -17.98 -0.35 23.83
CA GLY A 354 -17.50 0.44 24.97
C GLY A 354 -15.97 0.62 24.96
N PHE A 355 -15.21 -0.40 24.55
CA PHE A 355 -13.77 -0.29 24.39
C PHE A 355 -13.37 0.65 23.24
N LEU A 356 -14.00 0.51 22.06
CA LEU A 356 -13.74 1.36 20.90
C LEU A 356 -14.02 2.84 21.17
N GLU A 357 -15.01 3.15 22.01
CA GLU A 357 -15.32 4.52 22.45
C GLU A 357 -14.18 5.15 23.26
N THR A 358 -13.33 4.35 23.93
CA THR A 358 -12.17 4.85 24.68
C THR A 358 -10.97 5.18 23.80
N LEU A 359 -10.95 4.70 22.55
CA LEU A 359 -9.83 4.85 21.64
C LEU A 359 -9.92 6.16 20.84
N PRO A 360 -8.78 6.75 20.44
CA PRO A 360 -8.78 7.88 19.54
C PRO A 360 -9.35 7.49 18.16
N PRO A 361 -9.96 8.43 17.41
CA PRO A 361 -10.55 8.15 16.09
C PRO A 361 -9.63 7.43 15.10
N THR A 362 -8.31 7.65 15.18
CA THR A 362 -7.30 7.02 14.32
C THR A 362 -7.08 5.54 14.59
N LYS A 363 -7.45 5.04 15.77
CA LYS A 363 -7.24 3.65 16.23
C LYS A 363 -8.56 2.86 16.34
N ARG A 364 -9.68 3.43 15.90
CA ARG A 364 -11.01 2.80 15.91
C ARG A 364 -11.66 2.87 14.52
N PRO A 365 -12.64 2.02 14.21
CA PRO A 365 -13.34 2.05 12.93
C PRO A 365 -14.13 3.35 12.76
N ASN A 366 -14.45 3.67 11.51
CA ASN A 366 -15.39 4.75 11.21
C ASN A 366 -16.84 4.29 11.28
N LEU A 367 -17.75 5.24 11.16
CA LEU A 367 -19.18 5.03 11.21
C LEU A 367 -19.69 4.04 10.17
N ALA A 368 -19.16 4.07 8.95
CA ALA A 368 -19.57 3.14 7.88
C ALA A 368 -19.20 1.70 8.26
N PHE A 369 -17.95 1.48 8.67
CA PHE A 369 -17.49 0.18 9.13
C PHE A 369 -18.27 -0.28 10.36
N SER A 370 -18.54 0.62 11.30
CA SER A 370 -19.34 0.27 12.47
C SER A 370 -20.76 -0.13 12.11
N ARG A 371 -21.45 0.62 11.24
CA ARG A 371 -22.84 0.30 10.84
C ARG A 371 -22.95 -1.03 10.11
N TYR A 372 -22.12 -1.22 9.10
CA TYR A 372 -22.27 -2.37 8.21
C TYR A 372 -21.80 -3.68 8.82
N TRP A 373 -20.94 -3.62 9.84
CA TRP A 373 -20.30 -4.82 10.38
C TRP A 373 -20.45 -4.96 11.89
N ILE A 374 -20.33 -3.85 12.63
CA ILE A 374 -20.41 -3.84 14.10
C ILE A 374 -21.85 -3.78 14.62
N TYR A 375 -22.82 -3.29 13.87
CA TYR A 375 -24.20 -3.22 14.35
C TYR A 375 -25.14 -4.27 13.75
N ASP A 376 -24.61 -5.21 12.94
CA ASP A 376 -25.44 -6.20 12.26
C ASP A 376 -25.98 -7.33 13.18
N ASP A 377 -27.20 -7.79 12.86
CA ASP A 377 -28.17 -8.48 13.73
C ASP A 377 -27.95 -10.00 13.87
N TYR A 378 -26.69 -10.48 13.80
CA TYR A 378 -26.36 -11.90 14.03
C TYR A 378 -25.84 -12.12 15.47
N PRO A 379 -26.71 -12.23 16.49
CA PRO A 379 -26.31 -12.32 17.90
C PRO A 379 -25.54 -13.61 18.22
N GLU A 380 -25.63 -14.63 17.37
CA GLU A 380 -25.03 -15.94 17.62
C GLU A 380 -23.58 -16.07 17.10
N SER A 381 -23.11 -15.15 16.24
CA SER A 381 -21.76 -15.20 15.68
C SER A 381 -20.78 -14.39 16.54
N PRO A 382 -19.55 -14.88 16.79
CA PRO A 382 -18.48 -14.03 17.29
C PRO A 382 -18.33 -12.80 16.42
N VAL A 383 -18.09 -11.64 17.04
CA VAL A 383 -18.15 -10.33 16.41
C VAL A 383 -17.41 -10.38 15.07
N PHE A 384 -16.09 -10.53 15.05
CA PHE A 384 -15.34 -10.45 13.78
C PHE A 384 -15.41 -11.67 12.86
N GLU A 385 -15.91 -12.82 13.30
CA GLU A 385 -15.92 -14.03 12.46
C GLU A 385 -16.81 -13.83 11.23
N SER A 386 -18.00 -13.25 11.42
CA SER A 386 -18.93 -12.91 10.33
C SER A 386 -18.34 -11.95 9.29
N TYR A 387 -17.36 -11.13 9.66
CA TYR A 387 -16.81 -10.06 8.82
C TYR A 387 -15.85 -10.65 7.80
N PHE A 388 -15.04 -11.62 8.24
CA PHE A 388 -14.15 -12.37 7.37
C PHE A 388 -14.94 -13.28 6.43
N GLN A 389 -16.06 -13.87 6.89
CA GLN A 389 -16.97 -14.64 6.02
C GLN A 389 -17.59 -13.78 4.90
N MET A 390 -17.97 -12.54 5.21
CA MET A 390 -18.55 -11.60 4.25
C MET A 390 -17.50 -10.86 3.42
N GLN A 391 -16.28 -11.37 3.37
CA GLN A 391 -15.20 -10.85 2.53
C GLN A 391 -14.87 -9.37 2.80
N MET A 392 -15.08 -8.89 4.04
CA MET A 392 -14.84 -7.50 4.46
C MET A 392 -15.51 -6.43 3.55
N GLY A 393 -16.58 -6.82 2.84
CA GLY A 393 -17.28 -6.01 1.85
C GLY A 393 -16.38 -5.43 0.77
N GLN A 394 -15.62 -6.28 0.07
CA GLN A 394 -14.77 -5.88 -1.06
C GLN A 394 -15.42 -4.91 -2.05
N HIS A 395 -16.70 -5.08 -2.36
CA HIS A 395 -17.40 -4.19 -3.27
C HIS A 395 -17.61 -2.78 -2.70
N LEU A 396 -17.56 -2.60 -1.37
CA LEU A 396 -17.56 -1.30 -0.72
C LEU A 396 -16.20 -0.60 -0.75
N TRP A 397 -15.10 -1.33 -1.02
CA TRP A 397 -13.77 -0.71 -1.15
C TRP A 397 -13.71 0.30 -2.29
N LYS A 398 -14.53 0.11 -3.32
CA LYS A 398 -14.61 1.01 -4.49
C LYS A 398 -14.81 2.47 -4.09
N TRP A 399 -15.78 2.72 -3.21
CA TRP A 399 -16.06 4.08 -2.75
C TRP A 399 -15.27 4.44 -1.47
N GLY A 400 -14.36 3.57 -1.01
CA GLY A 400 -13.45 3.90 0.09
C GLY A 400 -14.05 3.84 1.49
N TYR A 401 -15.02 2.96 1.73
CA TYR A 401 -15.86 3.05 2.92
C TYR A 401 -15.14 3.14 4.26
N ALA A 402 -13.97 2.50 4.39
CA ALA A 402 -13.19 2.48 5.62
C ALA A 402 -12.30 3.72 5.81
N ILE A 403 -12.12 4.54 4.78
CA ILE A 403 -11.25 5.72 4.82
C ILE A 403 -11.95 6.91 5.47
N TRP A 404 -13.23 7.13 5.16
CA TRP A 404 -13.93 8.37 5.47
C TRP A 404 -14.12 8.65 6.97
N GLU A 405 -14.14 9.92 7.33
CA GLU A 405 -14.57 10.36 8.65
C GLU A 405 -16.10 10.32 8.82
N ASP A 406 -16.51 10.24 10.08
CA ASP A 406 -17.92 10.10 10.47
C ASP A 406 -18.72 11.32 10.02
N GLU A 407 -18.16 12.53 10.18
CA GLU A 407 -18.75 13.79 9.74
C GLU A 407 -19.03 13.79 8.24
N ARG A 408 -18.12 13.25 7.43
CA ARG A 408 -18.32 13.15 5.98
C ARG A 408 -19.44 12.20 5.64
N LEU A 409 -19.47 11.03 6.29
CA LEU A 409 -20.53 10.04 6.11
C LEU A 409 -21.90 10.60 6.52
N HIS A 410 -21.95 11.46 7.53
CA HIS A 410 -23.15 12.21 7.89
C HIS A 410 -23.56 13.24 6.82
N VAL A 411 -22.62 14.04 6.30
CA VAL A 411 -22.89 15.03 5.25
C VAL A 411 -23.35 14.38 3.93
N TRP A 412 -22.89 13.17 3.66
CA TRP A 412 -23.27 12.39 2.48
C TRP A 412 -24.54 11.55 2.67
N ASP A 413 -25.22 11.68 3.81
CA ASP A 413 -26.40 10.90 4.16
C ASP A 413 -26.18 9.39 3.95
N ALA A 414 -25.01 8.89 4.35
CA ALA A 414 -24.64 7.49 4.16
C ALA A 414 -25.71 6.57 4.80
N PRO A 415 -26.18 5.54 4.08
CA PRO A 415 -27.27 4.70 4.54
C PRO A 415 -26.92 4.00 5.87
N GLN A 416 -27.95 3.70 6.65
CA GLN A 416 -27.78 2.97 7.91
C GLN A 416 -27.54 1.48 7.67
N GLU A 417 -28.15 0.94 6.62
CA GLU A 417 -28.04 -0.44 6.22
C GLU A 417 -27.14 -0.60 5.01
N TYR A 418 -26.68 -1.83 4.82
CA TYR A 418 -25.86 -2.25 3.71
C TYR A 418 -26.52 -1.87 2.38
N PRO A 419 -25.90 -0.99 1.55
CA PRO A 419 -26.46 -0.71 0.24
C PRO A 419 -26.28 -1.97 -0.63
N ASN A 420 -27.37 -2.69 -0.90
CA ASN A 420 -27.35 -3.76 -1.89
C ASN A 420 -26.96 -3.16 -3.26
N PRO A 421 -25.94 -3.72 -3.94
CA PRO A 421 -25.49 -3.23 -5.24
C PRO A 421 -26.56 -3.32 -6.33
#